data_AF-A0A6L4YH82-F1
#
_entry.id   AF-A0A6L4YH82-F1
#
_cell.length_a   1.000
_cell.length_b   1.000
_cell.length_c   1.000
_cell.angle_alpha   90.00
_cell.angle_beta   90.00
_cell.angle_gamma   90.00
#
_symmetry.space_group_name_H-M   'P 1'
#
loop_
_entity.id
_entity.type
_entity.pdbx_description
1 polymer ?
#
loop_
_entity_poly.entity_id
_entity_poly.type
_entity_poly.pdbx_seq_one_letter_code
_entity_poly.pdbx_strand_id
1 'polypeptide(L)'
;MSQNIISVDSAEHATLLAALRFYQQNGQGEPSSRCDAIHAIATDGDVRISLDTTGIDALCERINLCTPVRCVIGLEGGLVTGVTANVELEFVVLDYDVEGCDDDEVMTVPSLWGEDKVVDVYKRGFYDADVAPESVERLHAAIEAIMDAEA
;
A
#
# COMPACT_ATOMS: atom_id res chain seq x y z
N MET A 1 -5.19 -12.86 6.76
CA MET A 1 -3.78 -12.82 6.28
C MET A 1 -3.29 -11.41 6.54
N SER A 2 -2.41 -11.21 7.52
CA SER A 2 -1.78 -9.89 7.71
C SER A 2 -0.73 -9.72 6.62
N GLN A 3 -0.82 -8.67 5.81
CA GLN A 3 0.23 -8.32 4.85
C GLN A 3 1.25 -7.47 5.59
N ASN A 4 2.51 -7.93 5.66
CA ASN A 4 3.60 -7.08 6.12
C ASN A 4 3.98 -6.12 4.98
N ILE A 5 3.69 -4.85 5.16
CA ILE A 5 4.18 -3.78 4.28
C ILE A 5 5.59 -3.44 4.77
N ILE A 6 6.60 -3.66 3.94
CA ILE A 6 7.98 -3.30 4.22
C ILE A 6 8.28 -2.05 3.38
N SER A 7 8.65 -0.95 4.05
CA SER A 7 9.22 0.22 3.38
C SER A 7 10.70 -0.03 3.14
N VAL A 8 11.18 0.21 1.92
CA VAL A 8 12.58 0.06 1.54
C VAL A 8 13.04 1.32 0.80
N ASP A 9 14.30 1.72 1.01
CA ASP A 9 14.88 2.82 0.25
C ASP A 9 15.25 2.40 -1.19
N SER A 10 15.72 3.34 -2.01
CA SER A 10 16.06 3.07 -3.41
C SER A 10 17.21 2.05 -3.57
N ALA A 11 18.18 2.04 -2.66
CA ALA A 11 19.31 1.12 -2.69
C ALA A 11 18.89 -0.29 -2.25
N GLU A 12 18.08 -0.39 -1.19
CA GLU A 12 17.46 -1.63 -0.73
C GLU A 12 16.55 -2.23 -1.80
N HIS A 13 15.72 -1.41 -2.44
CA HIS A 13 14.88 -1.81 -3.57
C HIS A 13 15.71 -2.40 -4.72
N ALA A 14 16.73 -1.68 -5.18
CA ALA A 14 17.61 -2.15 -6.25
C ALA A 14 18.33 -3.45 -5.86
N THR A 15 18.74 -3.57 -4.60
CA THR A 15 19.42 -4.77 -4.06
C THR A 15 18.48 -5.97 -4.01
N LEU A 16 17.23 -5.78 -3.57
CA LEU A 16 16.22 -6.84 -3.56
C LEU A 16 15.93 -7.36 -4.97
N LEU A 17 15.75 -6.46 -5.95
CA LEU A 17 15.57 -6.84 -7.34
C LEU A 17 16.78 -7.60 -7.89
N ALA A 18 18.00 -7.11 -7.63
CA ALA A 18 19.21 -7.79 -8.06
C ALA A 18 19.34 -9.20 -7.44
N ALA A 19 19.01 -9.33 -6.15
CA ALA A 19 19.04 -10.60 -5.44
C ALA A 19 18.00 -11.60 -6.01
N LEU A 20 16.77 -11.14 -6.29
CA LEU A 20 15.73 -11.98 -6.90
C LEU A 20 16.13 -12.43 -8.31
N ARG A 21 16.73 -11.55 -9.12
CA ARG A 21 17.24 -11.91 -10.44
C ARG A 21 18.40 -12.89 -10.37
N PHE A 22 19.33 -12.71 -9.43
CA PHE A 22 20.41 -13.66 -9.19
C PHE A 22 19.86 -15.03 -8.76
N TYR A 23 18.90 -15.05 -7.84
CA TYR A 23 18.21 -16.26 -7.39
C TYR A 23 17.61 -17.03 -8.57
N GLN A 24 16.87 -16.34 -9.45
CA GLN A 24 16.28 -16.92 -10.64
C GLN A 24 17.33 -17.43 -11.64
N GLN A 25 18.38 -16.64 -11.91
CA GLN A 25 19.47 -17.00 -12.84
C GLN A 25 20.23 -18.25 -12.40
N ASN A 26 20.30 -18.53 -11.09
CA ASN A 26 20.92 -19.73 -10.54
C ASN A 26 19.95 -20.92 -10.41
N GLY A 27 18.81 -20.89 -11.12
CA GLY A 27 17.84 -21.99 -11.15
C GLY A 27 17.05 -22.18 -9.86
N GLN A 28 17.14 -21.26 -8.89
CA GLN A 28 16.50 -21.43 -7.59
C GLN A 28 14.98 -21.22 -7.64
N GLY A 29 14.44 -20.72 -8.76
CA GLY A 29 12.99 -20.72 -9.03
C GLY A 29 12.40 -22.11 -9.25
N GLU A 30 13.23 -23.13 -9.46
CA GLU A 30 12.79 -24.51 -9.59
C GLU A 30 13.10 -25.27 -8.29
N PRO A 31 12.08 -25.72 -7.51
CA PRO A 31 12.30 -26.39 -6.23
C PRO A 31 13.26 -27.58 -6.32
N SER A 32 13.24 -28.33 -7.43
CA SER A 32 14.12 -29.47 -7.65
C SER A 32 15.59 -29.10 -7.90
N SER A 33 15.87 -27.85 -8.27
CA SER A 33 17.22 -27.32 -8.54
C SER A 33 17.76 -26.46 -7.40
N ARG A 34 16.94 -26.20 -6.38
CA ARG A 34 17.27 -25.35 -5.24
C ARG A 34 18.05 -26.13 -4.20
N CYS A 35 19.05 -25.49 -3.58
CA CYS A 35 19.78 -26.14 -2.50
C CYS A 35 18.97 -26.16 -1.19
N ASP A 36 19.19 -27.17 -0.35
CA ASP A 36 18.40 -27.41 0.87
C ASP A 36 18.35 -26.21 1.82
N ALA A 37 19.47 -25.50 1.99
CA ALA A 37 19.54 -24.33 2.87
C ALA A 37 18.62 -23.20 2.38
N ILE A 38 18.60 -22.96 1.08
CA ILE A 38 17.75 -21.93 0.46
C ILE A 38 16.30 -22.40 0.39
N HIS A 39 16.08 -23.70 0.17
CA HIS A 39 14.75 -24.31 0.22
C HIS A 39 14.09 -24.09 1.58
N ALA A 40 14.80 -24.42 2.66
CA ALA A 40 14.29 -24.22 4.02
C ALA A 40 13.93 -22.76 4.31
N ILE A 41 14.68 -21.77 3.81
CA ILE A 41 14.35 -20.35 3.93
C ILE A 41 13.10 -20.01 3.12
N ALA A 42 13.05 -20.42 1.85
CA ALA A 42 11.98 -20.07 0.93
C ALA A 42 10.63 -20.70 1.32
N THR A 43 10.66 -21.86 1.98
CA THR A 43 9.46 -22.59 2.41
C THR A 43 9.19 -22.46 3.91
N ASP A 44 10.04 -21.76 4.67
CA ASP A 44 9.98 -21.70 6.13
C ASP A 44 9.90 -23.11 6.74
N GLY A 45 10.80 -23.99 6.31
CA GLY A 45 10.79 -25.41 6.68
C GLY A 45 9.55 -26.16 6.18
N ASP A 46 9.15 -25.93 4.93
CA ASP A 46 8.00 -26.55 4.25
C ASP A 46 6.61 -26.13 4.77
N VAL A 47 6.54 -25.05 5.55
CA VAL A 47 5.28 -24.43 5.99
C VAL A 47 4.55 -23.71 4.85
N ARG A 48 5.28 -23.24 3.82
CA ARG A 48 4.70 -22.52 2.68
C ARG A 48 5.31 -22.95 1.34
N ILE A 49 4.55 -22.71 0.27
CA ILE A 49 5.02 -22.92 -1.09
C ILE A 49 5.86 -21.71 -1.50
N SER A 50 7.11 -21.96 -1.88
CA SER A 50 7.97 -20.93 -2.46
C SER A 50 7.50 -20.53 -3.85
N LEU A 51 7.80 -19.31 -4.28
CA LEU A 51 7.57 -18.88 -5.66
C LEU A 51 8.44 -19.68 -6.64
N ASP A 52 7.86 -19.94 -7.81
CA ASP A 52 8.57 -20.47 -8.97
C ASP A 52 9.15 -19.33 -9.83
N THR A 53 9.82 -19.68 -10.94
CA THR A 53 10.39 -18.69 -11.88
C THR A 53 9.37 -17.65 -12.31
N THR A 54 8.15 -18.07 -12.66
CA THR A 54 7.06 -17.17 -13.10
C THR A 54 6.58 -16.27 -11.96
N GLY A 55 6.42 -16.83 -10.75
CA GLY A 55 6.03 -16.09 -9.56
C GLY A 55 7.07 -15.05 -9.15
N ILE A 56 8.36 -15.35 -9.34
CA ILE A 56 9.46 -14.41 -9.13
C ILE A 56 9.41 -13.27 -10.17
N ASP A 57 9.14 -13.57 -11.44
CA ASP A 57 8.97 -12.53 -12.47
C ASP A 57 7.84 -11.56 -12.10
N ALA A 58 6.67 -12.09 -11.74
CA ALA A 58 5.52 -11.28 -11.32
C ALA A 58 5.82 -10.47 -10.05
N LEU A 59 6.60 -11.03 -9.11
CA LEU A 59 7.04 -10.29 -7.93
C LEU A 59 8.01 -9.15 -8.30
N CYS A 60 8.97 -9.40 -9.19
CA CYS A 60 9.90 -8.37 -9.66
C CYS A 60 9.18 -7.26 -10.40
N GLU A 61 8.17 -7.57 -11.21
CA GLU A 61 7.31 -6.57 -11.86
C GLU A 61 6.55 -5.75 -10.82
N ARG A 62 5.92 -6.38 -9.84
CA ARG A 62 5.22 -5.68 -8.76
C ARG A 62 6.12 -4.80 -7.91
N ILE A 63 7.35 -5.23 -7.65
CA ILE A 63 8.35 -4.46 -6.90
C ILE A 63 8.84 -3.27 -7.74
N ASN A 64 9.11 -3.49 -9.03
CA ASN A 64 9.51 -2.44 -9.97
C ASN A 64 8.39 -1.42 -10.25
N LEU A 65 7.15 -1.88 -10.27
CA LEU A 65 5.98 -1.03 -10.38
C LEU A 65 5.81 -0.34 -9.03
N CYS A 66 6.46 0.82 -8.87
CA CYS A 66 6.22 1.80 -7.80
C CYS A 66 4.78 2.37 -7.90
N THR A 67 3.78 1.50 -7.91
CA THR A 67 2.38 1.93 -7.82
C THR A 67 2.23 2.56 -6.43
N PRO A 68 1.91 3.85 -6.34
CA PRO A 68 1.78 4.52 -5.05
C PRO A 68 0.69 3.84 -4.23
N VAL A 69 0.82 3.91 -2.91
CA VAL A 69 -0.24 3.44 -2.01
C VAL A 69 -1.48 4.27 -2.32
N ARG A 70 -2.64 3.63 -2.50
CA ARG A 70 -3.90 4.32 -2.78
C ARG A 70 -4.77 4.38 -1.54
N CYS A 71 -5.13 5.58 -1.13
CA CYS A 71 -6.01 5.84 0.01
C CYS A 71 -7.35 6.42 -0.48
N VAL A 72 -8.46 5.92 0.06
CA VAL A 72 -9.79 6.52 -0.15
C VAL A 72 -10.27 7.03 1.20
N ILE A 73 -10.53 8.32 1.30
CA ILE A 73 -11.00 8.98 2.52
C ILE A 73 -12.48 9.32 2.31
N GLY A 74 -13.37 8.64 3.03
CA GLY A 74 -14.78 9.03 3.13
C GLY A 74 -14.95 10.09 4.21
N LEU A 75 -15.57 11.21 3.88
CA LEU A 75 -15.80 12.33 4.79
C LEU A 75 -17.30 12.60 4.90
N GLU A 76 -17.83 12.59 6.13
CA GLU A 76 -19.20 13.03 6.44
C GLU A 76 -19.11 14.34 7.23
N GLY A 77 -19.15 15.46 6.51
CA GLY A 77 -19.01 16.79 7.07
C GLY A 77 -17.59 17.14 7.50
N GLY A 78 -17.23 18.42 7.35
CA GLY A 78 -15.90 18.95 7.66
C GLY A 78 -15.02 19.10 6.42
N LEU A 79 -13.71 19.30 6.61
CA LEU A 79 -12.77 19.54 5.52
C LEU A 79 -11.44 18.81 5.77
N VAL A 80 -10.97 18.06 4.77
CA VAL A 80 -9.59 17.58 4.74
C VAL A 80 -8.67 18.74 4.38
N THR A 81 -7.84 19.16 5.32
CA THR A 81 -6.93 20.31 5.14
C THR A 81 -5.56 19.92 4.58
N GLY A 82 -5.20 18.64 4.66
CA GLY A 82 -3.97 18.09 4.12
C GLY A 82 -3.85 16.59 4.37
N VAL A 83 -3.02 15.93 3.57
CA VAL A 83 -2.64 14.53 3.75
C VAL A 83 -1.12 14.45 3.70
N THR A 84 -0.53 13.90 4.77
CA THR A 84 0.91 13.67 4.86
C THR A 84 1.15 12.18 5.05
N ALA A 85 2.08 11.62 4.27
CA ALA A 85 2.39 10.20 4.25
C ALA A 85 3.88 9.94 4.48
N ASN A 86 4.22 8.74 4.95
CA ASN A 86 5.60 8.29 5.10
C ASN A 86 6.17 7.67 3.81
N VAL A 87 5.32 7.43 2.82
CA VAL A 87 5.67 6.90 1.49
C VAL A 87 4.81 7.59 0.44
N GLU A 88 5.16 7.43 -0.83
CA GLU A 88 4.37 7.95 -1.96
C GLU A 88 2.94 7.39 -1.92
N LEU A 89 1.96 8.30 -1.88
CA LEU A 89 0.57 7.98 -1.65
C LEU A 89 -0.33 8.86 -2.53
N GLU A 90 -1.15 8.19 -3.34
CA GLU A 90 -2.28 8.78 -4.05
C GLU A 90 -3.50 8.71 -3.12
N PHE A 91 -4.20 9.81 -2.91
CA PHE A 91 -5.48 9.79 -2.21
C PHE A 91 -6.61 10.40 -3.02
N VAL A 92 -7.81 9.95 -2.69
CA VAL A 92 -9.07 10.57 -3.12
C VAL A 92 -9.93 10.82 -1.90
N VAL A 93 -10.52 12.02 -1.84
CA VAL A 93 -11.50 12.38 -0.82
C VAL A 93 -12.89 12.25 -1.43
N LEU A 94 -13.75 11.51 -0.76
CA LEU A 94 -15.16 11.34 -1.06
C LEU A 94 -15.94 12.10 -0.01
N ASP A 95 -16.31 13.33 -0.31
CA ASP A 95 -17.14 14.15 0.57
C ASP A 95 -18.61 13.85 0.32
N TYR A 96 -19.27 13.23 1.30
CA TYR A 96 -20.67 12.85 1.22
C TYR A 96 -21.63 14.00 1.53
N ASP A 97 -21.12 15.15 1.98
CA ASP A 97 -21.93 16.34 2.25
C ASP A 97 -22.25 17.09 0.94
N VAL A 98 -23.28 16.62 0.24
CA VAL A 98 -23.76 17.21 -1.01
C VAL A 98 -24.96 18.12 -0.83
N GLU A 99 -25.41 18.34 0.41
CA GLU A 99 -26.58 19.17 0.69
C GLU A 99 -26.35 20.62 0.26
N GLY A 100 -27.19 21.12 -0.66
CA GLY A 100 -27.13 22.49 -1.14
C GLY A 100 -26.07 22.75 -2.22
N CYS A 101 -25.42 21.72 -2.73
CA CYS A 101 -24.53 21.81 -3.89
C CYS A 101 -25.34 21.84 -5.20
N ASP A 102 -24.77 22.47 -6.23
CA ASP A 102 -25.33 22.45 -7.58
C ASP A 102 -25.11 21.06 -8.24
N ASP A 103 -26.04 20.64 -9.10
CA ASP A 103 -26.03 19.31 -9.74
C ASP A 103 -24.74 19.03 -10.56
N ASP A 104 -24.02 20.05 -11.02
CA ASP A 104 -22.75 19.93 -11.75
C ASP A 104 -21.51 19.80 -10.85
N GLU A 105 -21.68 20.03 -9.55
CA GLU A 105 -20.66 19.83 -8.51
C GLU A 105 -20.82 18.48 -7.78
N VAL A 106 -21.90 17.75 -8.06
CA VAL A 106 -22.19 16.43 -7.47
C VAL A 106 -21.85 15.32 -8.47
N MET A 107 -21.24 14.24 -7.97
CA MET A 107 -20.95 13.06 -8.76
C MET A 107 -21.33 11.77 -8.04
N THR A 108 -21.88 10.81 -8.79
CA THR A 108 -22.22 9.49 -8.28
C THR A 108 -21.05 8.52 -8.44
N VAL A 109 -20.59 7.91 -7.35
CA VAL A 109 -19.47 6.95 -7.33
C VAL A 109 -19.87 5.63 -6.65
N PRO A 110 -19.13 4.52 -6.90
CA PRO A 110 -19.32 3.29 -6.12
C PRO A 110 -19.09 3.54 -4.62
N SER A 111 -19.94 2.94 -3.79
CA SER A 111 -19.88 3.04 -2.34
C SER A 111 -18.72 2.23 -1.78
N LEU A 112 -18.07 2.76 -0.74
CA LEU A 112 -17.12 1.99 0.08
C LEU A 112 -17.78 0.85 0.87
N TRP A 113 -19.10 0.90 1.05
CA TRP A 113 -19.84 0.04 1.98
C TRP A 113 -20.63 -1.09 1.29
N GLY A 114 -20.48 -1.27 -0.03
CA GLY A 114 -21.10 -2.38 -0.75
C GLY A 114 -20.93 -2.31 -2.27
N GLU A 115 -20.65 -3.46 -2.88
CA GLU A 115 -20.25 -3.60 -4.29
C GLU A 115 -21.30 -3.11 -5.31
N ASP A 116 -22.59 -3.10 -4.94
CA ASP A 116 -23.70 -2.67 -5.81
C ASP A 116 -24.34 -1.33 -5.38
N LYS A 117 -23.75 -0.63 -4.40
CA LYS A 117 -24.27 0.65 -3.93
C LYS A 117 -23.52 1.80 -4.57
N VAL A 118 -24.27 2.84 -4.93
CA VAL A 118 -23.70 4.11 -5.36
C VAL A 118 -24.03 5.20 -4.34
N VAL A 119 -23.16 6.19 -4.25
CA VAL A 119 -23.28 7.34 -3.35
C VAL A 119 -22.93 8.61 -4.12
N ASP A 120 -23.63 9.68 -3.80
CA ASP A 120 -23.34 11.01 -4.33
C ASP A 120 -22.28 11.67 -3.46
N VAL A 121 -21.29 12.29 -4.12
CA VAL A 121 -20.19 12.97 -3.48
C VAL A 121 -19.93 14.31 -4.16
N TYR A 122 -19.40 15.28 -3.42
CA TYR A 122 -18.89 16.51 -4.00
C TYR A 122 -17.71 16.19 -4.92
N LYS A 123 -17.60 16.96 -6.02
CA LYS A 123 -16.64 16.76 -7.12
C LYS A 123 -15.25 16.37 -6.61
N ARG A 124 -14.77 15.20 -7.02
CA ARG A 124 -13.48 14.64 -6.59
C ARG A 124 -12.31 15.06 -7.48
N GLY A 125 -11.12 15.06 -6.88
CA GLY A 125 -9.82 15.04 -7.56
C GLY A 125 -8.97 13.89 -7.01
N PHE A 126 -8.00 13.45 -7.80
CA PHE A 126 -6.89 12.64 -7.31
C PHE A 126 -5.78 13.59 -6.87
N TYR A 127 -5.23 13.35 -5.68
CA TYR A 127 -4.22 14.21 -5.09
C TYR A 127 -3.05 13.38 -4.58
N ASP A 128 -1.86 13.95 -4.66
CA ASP A 128 -0.65 13.39 -4.07
C ASP A 128 -0.50 13.91 -2.63
N ALA A 129 -0.11 13.04 -1.71
CA ALA A 129 0.19 13.43 -0.34
C ALA A 129 1.58 14.08 -0.21
N ASP A 130 1.76 14.93 0.79
CA ASP A 130 3.08 15.39 1.20
C ASP A 130 3.87 14.22 1.82
N VAL A 131 5.01 13.87 1.25
CA VAL A 131 5.83 12.75 1.76
C VAL A 131 6.82 13.26 2.81
N ALA A 132 6.58 12.94 4.09
CA ALA A 132 7.41 13.35 5.22
C ALA A 132 7.51 12.25 6.30
N PRO A 133 8.33 11.19 6.08
CA PRO A 133 8.38 10.00 6.94
C PRO A 133 8.64 10.31 8.41
N GLU A 134 9.67 11.12 8.70
CA GLU A 134 10.04 11.48 10.07
C GLU A 134 8.93 12.24 10.81
N SER A 135 8.17 13.07 10.08
CA SER A 135 7.05 13.81 10.66
C SER A 135 5.88 12.91 11.01
N VAL A 136 5.59 11.92 10.14
CA VAL A 136 4.56 10.91 10.38
C VAL A 136 4.93 10.05 11.58
N GLU A 137 6.14 9.51 11.63
CA GLU A 137 6.61 8.68 12.76
C GLU A 137 6.53 9.44 14.09
N ARG A 138 7.02 10.67 14.11
CA ARG A 138 6.97 11.53 15.30
C ARG A 138 5.53 11.78 15.77
N LEU A 139 4.60 12.02 14.84
CA LEU A 139 3.21 12.30 15.17
C LEU A 139 2.48 11.05 15.67
N HIS A 140 2.71 9.89 15.03
CA HIS A 140 2.17 8.60 15.48
C HIS A 140 2.59 8.30 16.92
N ALA A 141 3.89 8.37 17.21
CA ALA A 141 4.40 8.12 18.56
C ALA A 141 3.79 9.09 19.61
N ALA A 142 3.58 10.36 19.24
CA ALA A 142 2.96 11.33 20.13
C ALA A 142 1.48 11.03 20.40
N ILE A 143 0.72 10.59 19.40
CA ILE A 143 -0.70 10.21 19.56
C ILE A 143 -0.82 8.98 20.45
N GLU A 144 -0.01 7.95 20.22
CA GLU A 144 0.01 6.75 21.06
C GLU A 144 0.31 7.10 22.53
N ALA A 145 1.31 7.96 22.77
CA ALA A 145 1.63 8.40 24.12
C ALA A 145 0.50 9.17 24.81
N ILE A 146 -0.31 9.95 24.06
CA ILE A 146 -1.49 10.64 24.60
C ILE A 146 -2.57 9.62 24.96
N MET A 147 -2.86 8.69 24.05
CA MET A 147 -3.89 7.65 24.27
C MET A 147 -3.54 6.76 25.48
N ASP A 148 -2.27 6.40 25.65
CA ASP A 148 -1.79 5.62 26.79
C ASP A 148 -1.85 6.40 28.12
N ALA A 149 -1.73 7.73 28.08
CA ALA A 149 -1.84 8.58 29.27
C ALA A 149 -3.30 8.84 29.70
N GLU A 150 -4.26 8.65 28.80
CA GLU A 150 -5.70 8.80 29.05
C GLU A 150 -6.40 7.47 29.41
N ALA A 151 -5.69 6.34 29.34
CA ALA A 151 -6.15 4.99 29.68
C ALA A 151 -5.92 4.61 31.15
#